data_AF-A0A7S3CHF4-F1
#
_entry.id   AF-A0A7S3CHF4-F1
#
_cell.length_a   1.000
_cell.length_b   1.000
_cell.length_c   1.000
_cell.angle_alpha   90.00
_cell.angle_beta   90.00
_cell.angle_gamma   90.00
#
_symmetry.space_group_name_H-M   'P 1'
#
loop_
_entity.id
_entity.type
_entity.pdbx_description
1 polymer ?
#
loop_
_entity_poly.entity_id
_entity_poly.type
_entity_poly.pdbx_seq_one_letter_code
_entity_poly.pdbx_strand_id
1 'polypeptide(L)'
;AVSPQLSWKAKVRLGAGQSVDGFDLGHRRCESPALWWPVGYGEQALYELRVAVEAGGSKSHETSTTFGFRLLESVINPKTKSRQFVVNGVPIFVRGGNYIVPDLALRCPAHRIGLEVRMHAEMGLNMIRLWGECVAF
;
A
#
# COMPACT_ATOMS: atom_id res chain seq x y z
N ALA A 1 5.76 -16.47 9.70
CA ALA A 1 4.51 -17.24 9.64
C ALA A 1 4.11 -17.36 8.17
N VAL A 2 3.64 -18.53 7.72
CA VAL A 2 3.19 -18.71 6.34
C VAL A 2 1.91 -17.89 6.16
N SER A 3 1.95 -16.90 5.29
CA SER A 3 0.78 -16.09 4.95
C SER A 3 -0.31 -17.00 4.37
N PRO A 4 -1.56 -16.96 4.88
CA PRO A 4 -2.62 -17.81 4.36
C PRO A 4 -2.87 -17.53 2.88
N GLN A 5 -2.83 -18.58 2.05
CA GLN A 5 -3.14 -18.48 0.64
C GLN A 5 -4.65 -18.63 0.45
N LEU A 6 -5.32 -17.52 0.16
CA LEU A 6 -6.75 -17.49 -0.10
C LEU A 6 -6.99 -17.34 -1.61
N SER A 7 -7.92 -18.12 -2.16
CA SER A 7 -8.30 -18.04 -3.59
C SER A 7 -9.80 -18.23 -3.74
N TRP A 8 -10.40 -17.49 -4.66
CA TRP A 8 -11.81 -17.55 -4.97
C TRP A 8 -12.05 -17.17 -6.44
N LYS A 9 -13.17 -17.64 -6.99
CA LYS A 9 -13.56 -17.41 -8.38
C LYS A 9 -15.05 -17.07 -8.44
N ALA A 10 -15.42 -16.18 -9.35
CA ALA A 10 -16.80 -15.93 -9.75
C ALA A 10 -16.94 -16.19 -11.24
N LYS A 11 -18.10 -16.71 -11.67
CA LYS A 11 -18.40 -16.95 -13.08
C LYS A 11 -19.43 -15.92 -13.55
N VAL A 12 -19.17 -15.35 -14.72
CA VAL A 12 -20.10 -14.44 -15.39
C VAL A 12 -20.34 -14.95 -16.81
N ARG A 13 -21.59 -14.81 -17.29
CA ARG A 13 -21.95 -15.07 -18.69
C ARG A 13 -22.26 -13.72 -19.33
N LEU A 14 -21.57 -13.41 -20.42
CA LEU A 14 -21.80 -12.22 -21.23
C LEU A 14 -22.20 -12.65 -22.64
N GLY A 15 -23.27 -12.08 -23.15
CA GLY A 15 -23.65 -12.15 -24.56
C GLY A 15 -22.81 -11.21 -25.42
N ALA A 16 -22.94 -11.33 -26.75
CA ALA A 16 -22.29 -10.42 -27.68
C ALA A 16 -22.71 -8.96 -27.44
N GLY A 17 -21.74 -8.05 -27.36
CA GLY A 17 -21.96 -6.63 -27.08
C GLY A 17 -22.34 -6.29 -25.64
N GLN A 18 -22.39 -7.26 -24.72
CA GLN A 18 -22.64 -7.00 -23.31
C GLN A 18 -21.33 -6.72 -22.56
N SER A 19 -21.39 -5.75 -21.66
CA SER A 19 -20.35 -5.45 -20.68
C SER A 19 -20.93 -5.48 -19.27
N VAL A 20 -20.07 -5.75 -18.28
CA VAL A 20 -20.41 -5.64 -16.87
C VAL A 20 -19.31 -4.81 -16.21
N ASP A 21 -19.72 -3.73 -15.55
CA ASP A 21 -18.82 -2.84 -14.83
C ASP A 21 -18.73 -3.28 -13.37
N GLY A 22 -17.65 -3.99 -13.06
CA GLY A 22 -17.36 -4.47 -11.71
C GLY A 22 -17.97 -5.85 -11.41
N PHE A 23 -17.24 -6.61 -10.59
CA PHE A 23 -17.66 -7.94 -10.14
C PHE A 23 -17.48 -8.02 -8.64
N ASP A 24 -18.54 -8.41 -7.93
CA ASP A 24 -18.43 -8.72 -6.50
C ASP A 24 -17.89 -10.14 -6.33
N LEU A 25 -16.72 -10.24 -5.69
CA LEU A 25 -16.12 -11.51 -5.30
C LEU A 25 -16.50 -11.92 -3.87
N GLY A 26 -17.32 -11.09 -3.20
CA GLY A 26 -17.72 -11.17 -1.82
C GLY A 26 -16.62 -10.69 -0.86
N HIS A 27 -17.03 -10.25 0.33
CA HIS A 27 -16.10 -10.00 1.42
C HIS A 27 -15.52 -11.31 1.96
N ARG A 28 -14.22 -11.33 2.26
CA ARG A 28 -13.53 -12.45 2.89
C ARG A 28 -12.73 -11.97 4.08
N ARG A 29 -12.78 -12.76 5.15
CA ARG A 29 -11.99 -12.53 6.35
C ARG A 29 -10.68 -13.30 6.23
N CYS A 30 -9.57 -12.60 6.42
CA CYS A 30 -8.30 -13.22 6.72
C CYS A 30 -8.19 -13.32 8.24
N GLU A 31 -8.07 -14.53 8.78
CA GLU A 31 -7.88 -14.72 10.22
C GLU A 31 -6.41 -14.54 10.58
N SER A 32 -6.16 -13.73 11.62
CA SER A 32 -4.84 -13.51 12.19
C SER A 32 -3.75 -13.17 11.16
N PRO A 33 -3.95 -12.17 10.27
CA PRO A 33 -2.92 -11.78 9.31
C PRO A 33 -1.69 -11.25 10.05
N ALA A 34 -0.49 -11.59 9.55
CA ALA A 34 0.71 -10.84 9.88
C ALA A 34 0.52 -9.38 9.44
N LEU A 35 0.68 -8.46 10.38
CA LEU A 35 0.47 -7.03 10.16
C LEU A 35 1.72 -6.38 9.57
N TRP A 36 1.50 -5.38 8.74
CA TRP A 36 2.55 -4.48 8.29
C TRP A 36 2.80 -3.41 9.36
N TRP A 37 4.08 -3.19 9.70
CA TRP A 37 4.52 -2.17 10.65
C TRP A 37 5.48 -1.16 10.01
N PRO A 38 5.47 0.11 10.44
CA PRO A 38 6.48 1.08 10.04
C PRO A 38 7.87 0.72 10.62
N VAL A 39 8.91 1.32 10.06
CA VAL A 39 10.31 1.11 10.48
C VAL A 39 10.46 1.30 12.00
N GLY A 40 11.00 0.28 12.67
CA GLY A 40 11.25 0.26 14.10
C GLY A 40 10.11 -0.23 14.98
N TYR A 41 8.96 -0.63 14.41
CA TYR A 41 7.80 -1.11 15.18
C TYR A 41 7.44 -2.57 14.93
N GLY A 42 8.10 -3.24 13.98
CA GLY A 42 7.87 -4.65 13.66
C GLY A 42 8.21 -4.96 12.21
N GLU A 43 7.72 -6.10 11.74
CA GLU A 43 7.91 -6.58 10.37
C GLU A 43 7.02 -5.83 9.35
N GLN A 44 7.54 -5.64 8.14
CA GLN A 44 6.81 -5.03 7.03
C GLN A 44 6.09 -6.11 6.20
N ALA A 45 5.20 -6.89 6.83
CA ALA A 45 4.54 -8.01 6.15
C ALA A 45 3.73 -7.55 4.92
N LEU A 46 4.05 -8.12 3.76
CA LEU A 46 3.34 -7.87 2.49
C LEU A 46 2.79 -9.18 1.92
N TYR A 47 1.65 -9.04 1.25
CA TYR A 47 0.89 -10.10 0.60
C TYR A 47 0.76 -9.76 -0.88
N GLU A 48 0.68 -10.78 -1.72
CA GLU A 48 0.41 -10.63 -3.14
C GLU A 48 -1.08 -10.88 -3.41
N LEU A 49 -1.73 -9.91 -4.05
CA LEU A 49 -3.07 -10.05 -4.60
C LEU A 49 -2.93 -10.26 -6.10
N ARG A 50 -3.41 -11.40 -6.60
CA ARG A 50 -3.53 -11.68 -8.04
C ARG A 50 -4.99 -11.74 -8.45
N VAL A 51 -5.32 -11.07 -9.54
CA VAL A 51 -6.65 -11.09 -10.16
C VAL A 51 -6.49 -11.53 -11.60
N ALA A 52 -7.14 -12.62 -11.96
CA ALA A 52 -7.11 -13.17 -13.31
C ALA A 52 -8.52 -13.33 -13.87
N VAL A 53 -8.66 -13.10 -15.17
CA VAL A 53 -9.89 -13.32 -15.94
C VAL A 53 -9.65 -14.50 -16.87
N GLU A 54 -10.51 -15.50 -16.81
CA GLU A 54 -10.49 -16.68 -17.67
C GLU A 54 -11.70 -16.64 -18.61
N ALA A 55 -11.47 -16.85 -19.91
CA ALA A 55 -12.50 -16.92 -20.94
C ALA A 55 -12.29 -18.16 -21.81
N GLY A 56 -13.36 -18.92 -22.07
CA GLY A 56 -13.28 -20.14 -22.89
C GLY A 56 -12.32 -21.22 -22.38
N GLY A 57 -12.04 -21.26 -21.07
CA GLY A 57 -11.09 -22.20 -20.46
C GLY A 57 -9.63 -21.75 -20.48
N SER A 58 -9.34 -20.52 -20.92
CA SER A 58 -7.99 -19.96 -21.01
C SER A 58 -7.88 -18.62 -20.28
N LYS A 59 -6.71 -18.31 -19.71
CA LYS A 59 -6.44 -17.00 -19.08
C LYS A 59 -6.45 -15.91 -20.15
N SER A 60 -7.38 -14.97 -20.04
CA SER A 60 -7.48 -13.81 -20.93
C SER A 60 -6.61 -12.65 -20.46
N HIS A 61 -6.60 -12.39 -19.14
CA HIS A 61 -5.81 -11.32 -18.55
C HIS A 61 -5.46 -11.63 -17.09
N GLU A 62 -4.39 -11.03 -16.57
CA GLU A 62 -3.98 -11.12 -15.17
C GLU A 62 -3.29 -9.83 -14.74
N THR A 63 -3.59 -9.40 -13.52
CA THR A 63 -2.88 -8.32 -12.85
C THR A 63 -2.55 -8.74 -11.42
N SER A 64 -1.48 -8.18 -10.87
CA SER A 64 -1.03 -8.44 -9.52
C SER A 64 -0.62 -7.15 -8.83
N THR A 65 -0.89 -7.06 -7.53
CA THR A 65 -0.41 -5.98 -6.68
C THR A 65 0.03 -6.53 -5.32
N THR A 66 0.78 -5.74 -4.56
CA THR A 66 1.17 -6.09 -3.19
C THR A 66 0.43 -5.19 -2.21
N PHE A 67 0.11 -5.74 -1.04
CA PHE A 67 -0.55 -4.99 0.02
C PHE A 67 -0.14 -5.51 1.41
N GLY A 68 -0.33 -4.70 2.44
CA GLY A 68 -0.07 -5.09 3.83
C GLY A 68 -1.26 -4.73 4.72
N PHE A 69 -1.65 -5.66 5.60
CA PHE A 69 -2.72 -5.42 6.58
C PHE A 69 -2.21 -4.46 7.65
N ARG A 70 -2.87 -3.30 7.78
CA ARG A 70 -2.62 -2.33 8.84
C ARG A 70 -3.84 -1.47 9.08
N LEU A 71 -4.04 -1.05 10.32
CA LEU A 71 -4.97 0.00 10.69
C LEU A 71 -4.18 1.30 10.84
N LEU A 72 -4.58 2.36 10.13
CA LEU A 72 -3.99 3.69 10.24
C LEU A 72 -5.04 4.66 10.78
N GLU A 73 -4.69 5.34 11.85
CA GLU A 73 -5.56 6.36 12.46
C GLU A 73 -4.75 7.64 12.70
N SER A 74 -5.43 8.78 12.62
CA SER A 74 -4.85 10.05 13.00
C SER A 74 -5.85 10.90 13.77
N VAL A 75 -5.45 11.30 14.97
CA VAL A 75 -6.30 12.02 15.92
C VAL A 75 -5.67 13.35 16.30
N ILE A 76 -6.48 14.36 16.56
CA ILE A 76 -6.03 15.61 17.18
C ILE A 76 -6.12 15.43 18.69
N ASN A 77 -4.99 15.56 19.38
CA ASN A 77 -4.95 15.45 20.82
C ASN A 77 -5.74 16.62 21.45
N PRO A 78 -6.73 16.37 22.32
CA PRO A 78 -7.59 17.43 22.85
C PRO A 78 -6.83 18.41 23.77
N LYS A 79 -5.76 17.95 24.44
CA LYS A 79 -4.96 18.75 25.38
C LYS A 79 -3.86 19.51 24.68
N THR A 80 -3.02 18.83 23.90
CA THR A 80 -1.84 19.45 23.25
C THR A 80 -2.17 20.06 21.89
N LYS A 81 -3.35 19.78 21.33
CA LYS A 81 -3.76 20.14 19.96
C LYS A 81 -2.86 19.57 18.86
N SER A 82 -1.90 18.71 19.21
CA SER A 82 -1.00 18.07 18.26
C SER A 82 -1.72 16.96 17.50
N ARG A 83 -1.34 16.75 16.23
CA ARG A 83 -1.74 15.56 15.48
C ARG A 83 -0.93 14.36 15.94
N GLN A 84 -1.62 13.27 16.27
CA GLN A 84 -1.02 11.98 16.61
C GLN A 84 -1.35 10.97 15.51
N PHE A 85 -0.40 10.09 15.22
CA PHE A 85 -0.57 8.98 14.30
C PHE A 85 -0.55 7.69 15.10
N VAL A 86 -1.47 6.78 14.79
CA VAL A 86 -1.60 5.49 15.45
C VAL A 86 -1.63 4.42 14.37
N VAL A 87 -0.79 3.39 14.54
CA VAL A 87 -0.71 2.26 13.61
C VAL A 87 -0.97 0.98 14.39
N ASN A 88 -1.96 0.21 13.96
CA ASN A 88 -2.38 -1.03 14.62
C ASN A 88 -2.65 -0.85 16.12
N GLY A 89 -3.27 0.29 16.50
CA GLY A 89 -3.54 0.64 17.90
C GLY A 89 -2.35 1.20 18.70
N VAL A 90 -1.15 1.27 18.12
CA VAL A 90 0.05 1.79 18.78
C VAL A 90 0.35 3.23 18.32
N PRO A 91 0.45 4.21 19.23
CA PRO A 91 0.89 5.57 18.87
C PRO A 91 2.31 5.56 18.31
N ILE A 92 2.51 6.20 17.16
CA ILE A 92 3.79 6.27 16.48
C ILE A 92 4.40 7.66 16.71
N PHE A 93 5.60 7.69 17.27
CA PHE A 93 6.43 8.88 17.24
C PHE A 93 7.04 9.04 15.85
N VAL A 94 6.60 10.07 15.12
CA VAL A 94 7.05 10.34 13.76
C VAL A 94 8.48 10.87 13.77
N ARG A 95 9.37 10.15 13.09
CA ARG A 95 10.75 10.55 12.80
C ARG A 95 10.87 10.55 11.29
N GLY A 96 11.02 11.73 10.69
CA GLY A 96 10.92 11.84 9.24
C GLY A 96 11.51 13.13 8.70
N GLY A 97 11.41 13.25 7.38
CA GLY A 97 11.84 14.42 6.64
C GLY A 97 10.82 14.81 5.57
N ASN A 98 11.00 16.00 5.02
CA ASN A 98 10.29 16.41 3.81
C ASN A 98 11.08 15.90 2.61
N TYR A 99 10.36 15.27 1.68
CA TYR A 99 10.90 14.82 0.42
C TYR A 99 10.33 15.70 -0.70
N ILE A 100 11.24 16.27 -1.48
CA ILE A 100 10.99 17.14 -2.62
C ILE A 100 11.48 16.41 -3.87
N VAL A 101 11.00 16.79 -5.05
CA VAL A 101 11.53 16.25 -6.30
C VAL A 101 13.06 16.38 -6.33
N PRO A 102 13.78 15.26 -6.57
CA PRO A 102 15.24 15.25 -6.41
C PRO A 102 15.98 15.83 -7.63
N ASP A 103 15.26 16.16 -8.71
CA ASP A 103 15.81 16.69 -9.97
C ASP A 103 14.86 17.73 -10.58
N LEU A 104 15.39 18.90 -10.95
CA LEU A 104 14.61 20.01 -11.50
C LEU A 104 13.90 19.66 -12.82
N ALA A 105 14.51 18.81 -13.66
CA ALA A 105 13.92 18.34 -14.90
C ALA A 105 13.02 17.11 -14.70
N LEU A 106 12.64 16.82 -13.45
CA LEU A 106 11.80 15.68 -13.03
C LEU A 106 12.39 14.32 -13.42
N ARG A 107 13.71 14.23 -13.65
CA ARG A 107 14.39 12.97 -13.98
C ARG A 107 14.52 12.13 -12.71
N CYS A 108 13.51 11.29 -12.47
CA CYS A 108 13.37 10.49 -11.26
C CYS A 108 13.47 8.98 -11.58
N PRO A 109 14.65 8.46 -11.97
CA PRO A 109 14.78 7.04 -12.27
C PRO A 109 14.54 6.21 -11.01
N ALA A 110 13.86 5.06 -11.17
CA ALA A 110 13.40 4.25 -10.04
C ALA A 110 14.51 3.85 -9.05
N HIS A 111 15.73 3.58 -9.55
CA HIS A 111 16.87 3.21 -8.69
C HIS A 111 17.29 4.35 -7.73
N ARG A 112 17.19 5.62 -8.17
CA ARG A 112 17.51 6.78 -7.34
C ARG A 112 16.49 6.96 -6.23
N ILE A 113 15.20 6.92 -6.59
CA ILE A 113 14.10 6.99 -5.62
C ILE A 113 14.21 5.85 -4.60
N GLY A 114 14.48 4.62 -5.07
CA GLY A 114 14.69 3.47 -4.20
C GLY A 114 15.88 3.63 -3.24
N LEU A 115 17.00 4.20 -3.72
CA LEU A 115 18.15 4.51 -2.88
C LEU A 115 17.83 5.56 -1.82
N GLU A 116 17.16 6.65 -2.21
CA GLU A 116 16.78 7.73 -1.30
C GLU A 116 15.81 7.23 -0.23
N VAL A 117 14.79 6.46 -0.58
CA VAL A 117 13.86 5.83 0.39
C VAL A 117 14.61 4.87 1.31
N ARG A 118 15.56 4.08 0.79
CA ARG A 118 16.38 3.18 1.61
C ARG A 118 17.24 3.94 2.61
N MET A 119 17.88 5.05 2.20
CA MET A 119 18.66 5.91 3.10
C MET A 119 17.79 6.44 4.26
N HIS A 120 16.54 6.84 3.99
CA HIS A 120 15.62 7.27 5.06
C HIS A 120 15.37 6.15 6.07
N ALA A 121 15.13 4.92 5.60
CA ALA A 121 14.92 3.77 6.46
C ALA A 121 16.19 3.42 7.28
N GLU A 122 17.37 3.45 6.65
CA GLU A 122 18.67 3.21 7.30
C GLU A 122 19.01 4.27 8.36
N MET A 123 18.52 5.50 8.20
CA MET A 123 18.58 6.54 9.23
C MET A 123 17.59 6.33 10.40
N GLY A 124 16.78 5.27 10.37
CA GLY A 124 15.76 5.00 11.38
C GLY A 124 14.53 5.90 11.28
N LEU A 125 14.34 6.60 10.16
CA LEU A 125 13.13 7.38 9.88
C LEU A 125 11.97 6.45 9.53
N ASN A 126 10.77 6.80 9.98
CA ASN A 126 9.56 5.99 9.82
C ASN A 126 8.46 6.68 9.03
N MET A 127 8.71 7.90 8.55
CA MET A 127 7.79 8.65 7.69
C MET A 127 8.54 9.55 6.73
N ILE A 128 8.03 9.65 5.51
CA ILE A 128 8.43 10.65 4.53
C ILE A 128 7.21 11.51 4.23
N ARG A 129 7.34 12.83 4.38
CA ARG A 129 6.33 13.78 3.91
C ARG A 129 6.66 14.15 2.48
N LEU A 130 5.84 13.72 1.52
CA LEU A 130 5.89 14.26 0.16
C LEU A 130 5.41 15.72 0.21
N TRP A 131 6.33 16.64 -0.03
CA TRP A 131 6.02 18.06 0.01
C TRP A 131 5.33 18.50 -1.29
N GLY A 132 4.30 19.33 -1.15
CA GLY A 132 3.35 19.61 -2.23
C GLY A 132 3.87 20.52 -3.33
N GLU A 133 4.92 21.31 -3.09
CA GLU A 133 5.49 22.15 -4.15
C GLU A 133 6.60 21.36 -4.86
N CYS A 134 6.38 21.05 -6.13
CA CYS A 134 7.43 20.58 -7.02
C CYS A 134 7.31 21.42 -8.29
N VAL A 135 8.30 22.30 -8.51
CA VAL A 135 8.55 23.08 -9.73
C VAL A 135 7.34 23.88 -10.23
N ALA A 136 7.23 25.14 -9.80
CA ALA A 136 6.55 26.15 -10.61
C ALA A 136 7.53 26.57 -11.71
N PHE A 137 7.10 26.49 -12.97
CA PHE A 137 7.79 27.15 -14.09
C PHE A 137 7.57 28.66 -14.02
#